data_AF-A0A1E5QA51-F1
#
_entry.id   AF-A0A1E5QA51-F1
#
_cell.length_a   1.000
_cell.length_b   1.000
_cell.length_c   1.000
_cell.angle_alpha   90.00
_cell.angle_beta   90.00
_cell.angle_gamma   90.00
#
_symmetry.space_group_name_H-M   'P 1'
#
loop_
_entity.id
_entity.type
_entity.pdbx_description
1 polymer ?
#
loop_
_entity_poly.entity_id
_entity_poly.type
_entity_poly.pdbx_seq_one_letter_code
_entity_poly.pdbx_strand_id
1 'polypeptide(L)'
;MGEFMLKRFIIVSLAIVTSLASGISSAAEQDAGPVGQSDTIRLTTNNLSRVWQNINEIILVLSANIALEDEWIQGLRDLKPNPSVDTSVGPKGAMTAFRKKLDVLLTSNDLAPTPSPSSDADDISALYVDSGMLLDNLVYYLIHSDTLASVSIYYGGEDIHGATDKDVLAEIDLASQRLDALISESGL
;
A
#
# COMPACT_ATOMS: atom_id res chain seq x y z
N MET A 1 26.33 -13.98 -12.84
CA MET A 1 24.87 -14.06 -13.07
C MET A 1 24.12 -14.77 -11.94
N GLY A 2 24.62 -15.88 -11.37
CA GLY A 2 23.92 -16.61 -10.29
C GLY A 2 23.80 -15.88 -8.94
N GLU A 3 24.80 -15.11 -8.51
CA GLU A 3 24.75 -14.39 -7.22
C GLU A 3 23.78 -13.20 -7.21
N PHE A 4 23.57 -12.56 -8.37
CA PHE A 4 22.68 -11.40 -8.50
C PHE A 4 21.21 -11.80 -8.32
N MET A 5 20.83 -12.96 -8.87
CA MET A 5 19.50 -13.56 -8.70
C MET A 5 19.26 -14.02 -7.26
N LEU A 6 20.28 -14.59 -6.60
CA LEU A 6 20.15 -15.08 -5.23
C LEU A 6 19.97 -13.94 -4.21
N LYS A 7 20.65 -12.80 -4.41
CA LYS A 7 20.46 -11.60 -3.58
C LYS A 7 19.07 -11.00 -3.73
N ARG A 8 18.53 -10.91 -4.96
CA ARG A 8 17.14 -10.47 -5.20
C ARG A 8 16.14 -11.39 -4.50
N PHE A 9 16.36 -12.70 -4.54
CA PHE A 9 15.52 -13.67 -3.83
C PHE A 9 15.56 -13.50 -2.30
N ILE A 10 16.75 -13.22 -1.74
CA ILE A 10 16.92 -13.02 -0.29
C ILE A 10 16.30 -11.68 0.17
N ILE A 11 16.43 -10.61 -0.61
CA ILE A 11 15.81 -9.29 -0.30
C ILE A 11 14.29 -9.38 -0.37
N VAL A 12 13.75 -10.12 -1.34
CA VAL A 12 12.31 -10.40 -1.44
C VAL A 12 11.85 -11.30 -0.28
N SER A 13 12.66 -12.26 0.16
CA SER A 13 12.32 -13.17 1.27
C SER A 13 12.43 -12.53 2.67
N LEU A 14 13.30 -11.53 2.85
CA LEU A 14 13.49 -10.87 4.16
C LEU A 14 12.35 -9.91 4.53
N ALA A 15 11.47 -9.58 3.59
CA ALA A 15 10.26 -8.80 3.85
C ALA A 15 9.08 -9.66 4.37
N ILE A 16 9.24 -10.99 4.48
CA ILE A 16 8.11 -11.93 4.63
C ILE A 16 8.31 -12.91 5.79
N VAL A 17 8.48 -12.44 7.03
CA VAL A 17 8.17 -13.29 8.18
C VAL A 17 7.66 -12.43 9.32
N THR A 18 6.34 -12.16 9.35
CA THR A 18 5.48 -12.14 10.56
C THR A 18 4.12 -11.54 10.24
N SER A 19 3.03 -12.32 10.32
CA SER A 19 1.80 -11.96 11.08
C SER A 19 0.54 -12.78 10.71
N LEU A 20 0.59 -14.12 10.82
CA LEU A 20 -0.61 -14.96 10.70
C LEU A 20 -1.18 -15.47 12.04
N ALA A 21 -0.66 -15.03 13.20
CA ALA A 21 -1.06 -15.58 14.50
C ALA A 21 -1.83 -14.63 15.43
N SER A 22 -1.85 -13.31 15.22
CA SER A 22 -2.42 -12.36 16.20
C SER A 22 -3.83 -11.84 15.89
N GLY A 23 -4.30 -11.97 14.64
CA GLY A 23 -5.59 -11.39 14.23
C GLY A 23 -6.86 -12.17 14.60
N ILE A 24 -6.75 -13.42 15.08
CA ILE A 24 -7.92 -14.24 15.45
C ILE A 24 -8.12 -14.31 16.97
N SER A 25 -7.10 -14.05 17.78
CA SER A 25 -7.18 -14.21 19.24
C SER A 25 -7.72 -12.99 19.99
N SER A 26 -7.64 -11.76 19.44
CA SER A 26 -8.04 -10.55 20.17
C SER A 26 -9.51 -10.13 19.98
N ALA A 27 -10.21 -10.68 18.98
CA ALA A 27 -11.63 -10.39 18.74
C ALA A 27 -12.58 -11.24 19.61
N ALA A 28 -12.08 -12.26 20.31
CA ALA A 28 -12.92 -13.19 21.06
C ALA A 28 -13.08 -12.86 22.56
N GLU A 29 -12.35 -11.88 23.11
CA GLU A 29 -12.34 -11.64 24.57
C GLU A 29 -13.03 -10.35 25.05
N GLN A 30 -13.64 -9.55 24.17
CA GLN A 30 -14.35 -8.34 24.59
C GLN A 30 -15.61 -8.03 23.77
N ASP A 31 -16.59 -8.94 23.69
CA ASP A 31 -17.99 -8.50 23.59
C ASP A 31 -18.98 -9.66 23.85
N ALA A 32 -19.34 -9.89 25.11
CA ALA A 32 -20.52 -10.68 25.46
C ALA A 32 -21.71 -9.72 25.61
N GLY A 33 -22.17 -9.16 24.49
CA GLY A 33 -23.39 -8.35 24.36
C GLY A 33 -24.40 -9.01 23.42
N PRO A 34 -25.72 -8.82 23.61
CA PRO A 34 -26.73 -9.66 23.00
C PRO A 34 -26.86 -9.44 21.50
N VAL A 35 -26.90 -10.57 20.80
CA VAL A 35 -27.11 -10.79 19.37
C VAL A 35 -28.26 -9.96 18.81
N GLY A 36 -27.98 -9.11 17.82
CA GLY A 36 -28.99 -8.53 16.95
C GLY A 36 -28.63 -7.20 16.31
N GLN A 37 -27.77 -7.20 15.28
CA GLN A 37 -27.77 -6.23 14.17
C GLN A 37 -26.69 -6.59 13.14
N SER A 38 -27.14 -6.90 11.91
CA SER A 38 -26.39 -6.91 10.64
C SER A 38 -24.86 -7.09 10.73
N ASP A 39 -24.37 -8.24 10.24
CA ASP A 39 -22.95 -8.55 9.97
C ASP A 39 -22.33 -7.65 8.89
N THR A 40 -22.49 -6.33 9.00
CA THR A 40 -21.80 -5.36 8.18
C THR A 40 -20.44 -5.15 8.83
N ILE A 41 -19.39 -5.63 8.19
CA ILE A 41 -18.01 -5.34 8.58
C ILE A 41 -17.88 -3.81 8.68
N ARG A 42 -17.77 -3.28 9.90
CA ARG A 42 -17.57 -1.84 10.12
C ARG A 42 -16.14 -1.50 9.76
N LEU A 43 -15.96 -0.83 8.62
CA LEU A 43 -14.66 -0.31 8.20
C LEU A 43 -14.25 0.86 9.09
N THR A 44 -12.96 0.89 9.45
CA THR A 44 -12.34 1.89 10.31
C THR A 44 -11.10 2.47 9.65
N THR A 45 -10.57 3.55 10.21
CA THR A 45 -9.31 4.18 9.78
C THR A 45 -8.13 3.24 9.90
N ASN A 46 -8.18 2.27 10.82
CA ASN A 46 -7.19 1.20 10.91
C ASN A 46 -7.19 0.35 9.62
N ASN A 47 -8.38 0.02 9.08
CA ASN A 47 -8.48 -0.75 7.85
C ASN A 47 -7.89 0.03 6.67
N LEU A 48 -8.18 1.33 6.59
CA LEU A 48 -7.67 2.19 5.53
C LEU A 48 -6.14 2.35 5.62
N SER A 49 -5.60 2.62 6.81
CA SER A 49 -4.16 2.72 7.06
C SER A 49 -3.43 1.42 6.69
N ARG A 50 -3.98 0.24 7.03
CA ARG A 50 -3.42 -1.06 6.62
C ARG A 50 -3.34 -1.23 5.10
N VAL A 51 -4.35 -0.80 4.34
CA VAL A 51 -4.31 -0.84 2.87
C VAL A 51 -3.17 0.05 2.34
N TRP A 52 -2.98 1.23 2.91
CA TRP A 52 -1.91 2.14 2.49
C TRP A 52 -0.51 1.67 2.89
N GLN A 53 -0.37 0.95 4.00
CA GLN A 53 0.87 0.25 4.32
C GLN A 53 1.19 -0.84 3.29
N ASN A 54 0.20 -1.61 2.85
CA ASN A 54 0.40 -2.59 1.78
C ASN A 54 0.79 -1.93 0.45
N ILE A 55 0.15 -0.80 0.09
CA ILE A 55 0.53 -0.01 -1.09
C ILE A 55 2.01 0.40 -1.00
N ASN A 56 2.42 0.91 0.17
CA ASN A 56 3.79 1.31 0.45
C ASN A 56 4.79 0.16 0.26
N GLU A 57 4.48 -1.03 0.77
CA GLU A 57 5.33 -2.22 0.61
C GLU A 57 5.41 -2.68 -0.85
N ILE A 58 4.30 -2.67 -1.60
CA ILE A 58 4.33 -3.03 -3.02
C ILE A 58 5.20 -2.08 -3.82
N ILE A 59 5.13 -0.77 -3.55
CA ILE A 59 6.00 0.20 -4.22
C ILE A 59 7.46 -0.12 -3.92
N LEU A 60 7.82 -0.48 -2.68
CA LEU A 60 9.19 -0.88 -2.34
C LEU A 60 9.65 -2.12 -3.10
N VAL A 61 8.77 -3.11 -3.29
CA VAL A 61 9.12 -4.31 -4.08
C VAL A 61 9.27 -3.97 -5.57
N LEU A 62 8.36 -3.15 -6.12
CA LEU A 62 8.47 -2.63 -7.48
C LEU A 62 9.80 -1.89 -7.69
N SER A 63 10.13 -0.97 -6.77
CA SER A 63 11.40 -0.25 -6.77
C SER A 63 12.58 -1.22 -6.73
N ALA A 64 12.56 -2.21 -5.85
CA ALA A 64 13.67 -3.17 -5.72
C ALA A 64 13.86 -4.04 -6.98
N ASN A 65 12.80 -4.28 -7.75
CA ASN A 65 12.89 -5.00 -9.01
C ASN A 65 13.60 -4.20 -10.11
N ILE A 66 13.37 -2.88 -10.15
CA ILE A 66 13.96 -2.01 -11.16
C ILE A 66 15.32 -1.43 -10.75
N ALA A 67 15.59 -1.33 -9.45
CA ALA A 67 16.79 -0.68 -8.96
C ALA A 67 18.06 -1.42 -9.38
N LEU A 68 19.03 -0.63 -9.81
CA LEU A 68 20.41 -1.05 -10.08
C LEU A 68 21.30 -0.92 -8.84
N GLU A 69 20.91 -0.05 -7.89
CA GLU A 69 21.71 0.33 -6.72
C GLU A 69 20.98 0.03 -5.39
N ASP A 70 21.60 -0.77 -4.52
CA ASP A 70 21.04 -1.17 -3.22
C ASP A 70 20.85 0.02 -2.26
N GLU A 71 21.69 1.06 -2.36
CA GLU A 71 21.64 2.25 -1.50
C GLU A 71 20.37 3.09 -1.74
N TRP A 72 19.93 3.19 -2.99
CA TRP A 72 18.71 3.91 -3.34
C TRP A 72 17.47 3.24 -2.75
N ILE A 73 17.39 1.91 -2.84
CA ILE A 73 16.31 1.13 -2.21
C ILE A 73 16.33 1.26 -0.69
N GLN A 74 17.51 1.25 -0.08
CA GLN A 74 17.62 1.48 1.36
C GLN A 74 17.10 2.87 1.72
N GLY A 75 17.42 3.90 0.94
CA GLY A 75 16.88 5.26 1.11
C GLY A 75 15.35 5.30 1.09
N LEU A 76 14.71 4.56 0.18
CA LEU A 76 13.24 4.47 0.12
C LEU A 76 12.63 3.71 1.31
N ARG A 77 13.30 2.67 1.80
CA ARG A 77 12.89 1.91 2.99
C ARG A 77 12.98 2.74 4.27
N ASP A 78 13.97 3.64 4.32
CA ASP A 78 14.23 4.49 5.48
C ASP A 78 13.24 5.66 5.58
N LEU A 79 12.55 6.03 4.48
CA LEU A 79 11.43 6.97 4.54
C LEU A 79 10.33 6.48 5.49
N LYS A 80 9.76 7.41 6.27
CA LYS A 80 8.70 7.16 7.25
C LYS A 80 7.52 8.10 7.02
N PRO A 81 6.30 7.73 7.46
CA PRO A 81 5.14 8.61 7.37
C PRO A 81 5.42 9.96 8.02
N ASN A 82 5.08 11.06 7.33
CA ASN A 82 5.33 12.41 7.81
C ASN A 82 4.31 12.78 8.91
N PRO A 83 4.72 12.96 10.18
CA PRO A 83 3.80 13.31 11.25
C PRO A 83 3.23 14.74 11.14
N SER A 84 3.77 15.55 10.21
CA SER A 84 3.35 16.93 9.93
C SER A 84 2.70 17.07 8.56
N VAL A 85 2.12 15.98 8.02
CA VAL A 85 1.41 15.99 6.73
C VAL A 85 0.30 17.06 6.70
N ASP A 86 0.15 17.73 5.56
CA ASP A 86 -0.92 18.69 5.34
C ASP A 86 -2.28 17.98 5.29
N THR A 87 -3.18 18.36 6.20
CA THR A 87 -4.52 17.78 6.31
C THR A 87 -5.58 18.56 5.54
N SER A 88 -5.22 19.64 4.83
CA SER A 88 -6.18 20.52 4.15
C SER A 88 -6.96 19.84 3.02
N VAL A 89 -6.35 18.85 2.36
CA VAL A 89 -6.92 18.12 1.23
C VAL A 89 -7.71 16.87 1.62
N GLY A 90 -7.57 16.39 2.86
CA GLY A 90 -8.17 15.15 3.35
C GLY A 90 -7.70 13.88 2.61
N PRO A 91 -8.01 12.68 3.13
CA PRO A 91 -7.60 11.41 2.52
C PRO A 91 -8.01 11.30 1.04
N LYS A 92 -9.26 11.64 0.70
CA LYS A 92 -9.74 11.57 -0.70
C LYS A 92 -8.94 12.43 -1.68
N GLY A 93 -8.60 13.65 -1.27
CA GLY A 93 -7.81 14.56 -2.10
C GLY A 93 -6.41 14.00 -2.35
N ALA A 94 -5.78 13.50 -1.28
CA ALA A 94 -4.47 12.86 -1.36
C ALA A 94 -4.49 11.59 -2.23
N MET A 95 -5.50 10.73 -2.08
CA MET A 95 -5.71 9.54 -2.92
C MET A 95 -5.91 9.89 -4.39
N THR A 96 -6.64 10.98 -4.67
CA THR A 96 -6.86 11.45 -6.05
C THR A 96 -5.55 11.93 -6.67
N ALA A 97 -4.70 12.60 -5.91
CA ALA A 97 -3.37 13.01 -6.36
C ALA A 97 -2.46 11.79 -6.61
N PHE A 98 -2.46 10.82 -5.70
CA PHE A 98 -1.73 9.56 -5.86
C PHE A 98 -2.19 8.81 -7.11
N ARG A 99 -3.50 8.66 -7.32
CA ARG A 99 -4.09 8.00 -8.49
C ARG A 99 -3.51 8.55 -9.80
N LYS A 100 -3.47 9.88 -9.94
CA LYS A 100 -2.92 10.53 -11.15
C LYS A 100 -1.46 10.16 -11.40
N LYS A 101 -0.65 10.02 -10.35
CA LYS A 101 0.75 9.58 -10.47
C LYS A 101 0.83 8.12 -10.91
N LEU A 102 0.00 7.26 -10.30
CA LEU A 102 -0.08 5.86 -10.69
C LEU A 102 -0.53 5.71 -12.14
N ASP A 103 -1.50 6.50 -12.60
CA ASP A 103 -1.95 6.48 -13.99
C ASP A 103 -0.83 6.87 -14.97
N VAL A 104 0.04 7.83 -14.62
CA VAL A 104 1.23 8.15 -15.42
C VAL A 104 2.12 6.91 -15.56
N LEU A 105 2.44 6.24 -14.44
CA LEU A 105 3.24 5.02 -14.45
C LEU A 105 2.61 3.92 -15.31
N LEU A 106 1.32 3.63 -15.10
CA LEU A 106 0.59 2.57 -15.83
C LEU A 106 0.55 2.85 -17.34
N THR A 107 0.15 4.06 -17.73
CA THR A 107 0.01 4.43 -19.15
C THR A 107 1.36 4.48 -19.87
N SER A 108 2.44 4.85 -19.18
CA SER A 108 3.79 4.83 -19.74
C SER A 108 4.33 3.42 -19.96
N ASN A 109 3.69 2.41 -19.35
CA ASN A 109 3.99 0.99 -19.50
C ASN A 109 2.89 0.25 -20.31
N ASP A 110 2.12 0.97 -21.14
CA ASP A 110 1.04 0.42 -21.97
C ASP A 110 -0.06 -0.35 -21.19
N LEU A 111 -0.24 -0.02 -19.90
CA LEU A 111 -1.32 -0.56 -19.07
C LEU A 111 -2.50 0.40 -18.99
N ALA A 112 -3.68 -0.17 -18.78
CA ALA A 112 -4.88 0.62 -18.56
C ALA A 112 -4.72 1.49 -17.30
N PRO A 113 -5.21 2.75 -17.32
CA PRO A 113 -5.23 3.59 -16.14
C PRO A 113 -6.17 3.00 -15.08
N THR A 114 -6.02 3.46 -13.85
CA THR A 114 -6.88 3.05 -12.75
C THR A 114 -8.35 3.40 -13.04
N PRO A 115 -9.31 2.56 -12.61
CA PRO A 115 -10.72 2.90 -12.71
C PRO A 115 -11.07 4.18 -11.96
N SER A 116 -12.08 4.89 -12.47
CA SER A 116 -12.69 6.02 -11.75
C SER A 116 -13.11 5.62 -10.33
N PRO A 117 -13.06 6.56 -9.36
CA PRO A 117 -13.48 6.29 -7.99
C PRO A 117 -14.91 5.74 -7.94
N SER A 118 -15.15 4.80 -7.03
CA SER A 118 -16.43 4.10 -6.89
C SER A 118 -17.56 5.01 -6.45
N SER A 119 -17.24 6.12 -5.79
CA SER A 119 -18.19 7.09 -5.27
C SER A 119 -17.58 8.49 -5.13
N ASP A 120 -18.42 9.52 -5.29
CA ASP A 120 -18.07 10.90 -4.92
C ASP A 120 -18.19 11.16 -3.41
N ALA A 121 -18.62 10.16 -2.62
CA ALA A 121 -18.60 10.21 -1.16
C ALA A 121 -17.17 10.22 -0.60
N ASP A 122 -17.02 10.80 0.59
CA ASP A 122 -15.78 10.82 1.39
C ASP A 122 -15.95 9.99 2.67
N ASP A 123 -16.80 8.96 2.60
CA ASP A 123 -16.97 8.03 3.70
C ASP A 123 -15.90 6.92 3.64
N ILE A 124 -15.64 6.32 4.80
CA ILE A 124 -14.56 5.36 4.97
C ILE A 124 -14.69 4.11 4.11
N SER A 125 -15.91 3.74 3.72
CA SER A 125 -16.15 2.57 2.87
C SER A 125 -15.77 2.87 1.43
N ALA A 126 -16.14 4.05 0.92
CA ALA A 126 -15.71 4.52 -0.39
C ALA A 126 -14.19 4.64 -0.47
N LEU A 127 -13.55 5.25 0.54
CA LEU A 127 -12.10 5.38 0.61
C LEU A 127 -11.40 4.01 0.66
N TYR A 128 -11.96 3.04 1.39
CA TYR A 128 -11.39 1.70 1.47
C TYR A 128 -11.47 0.96 0.12
N VAL A 129 -12.63 0.98 -0.53
CA VAL A 129 -12.82 0.36 -1.86
C VAL A 129 -11.87 1.00 -2.88
N ASP A 130 -11.81 2.32 -2.91
CA ASP A 130 -10.96 3.05 -3.85
C ASP A 130 -9.47 2.80 -3.58
N SER A 131 -9.05 2.68 -2.31
CA SER A 131 -7.67 2.31 -1.96
C SER A 131 -7.34 0.88 -2.38
N GLY A 132 -8.30 -0.04 -2.24
CA GLY A 132 -8.18 -1.41 -2.74
C GLY A 132 -7.97 -1.45 -4.26
N MET A 133 -8.72 -0.65 -5.02
CA MET A 133 -8.53 -0.55 -6.47
C MET A 133 -7.13 -0.04 -6.85
N LEU A 134 -6.58 0.93 -6.11
CA LEU A 134 -5.21 1.43 -6.33
C LEU A 134 -4.18 0.34 -6.04
N LEU A 135 -4.36 -0.41 -4.95
CA LEU A 135 -3.53 -1.55 -4.60
C LEU A 135 -3.55 -2.63 -5.69
N ASP A 136 -4.73 -3.00 -6.18
CA ASP A 136 -4.90 -4.00 -7.23
C ASP A 136 -4.17 -3.61 -8.52
N ASN A 137 -4.18 -2.32 -8.88
CA ASN A 137 -3.46 -1.82 -10.05
C ASN A 137 -1.93 -1.87 -9.86
N LEU A 138 -1.43 -1.59 -8.66
CA LEU A 138 0.00 -1.77 -8.35
C LEU A 138 0.41 -3.24 -8.37
N VAL A 139 -0.42 -4.16 -7.87
CA VAL A 139 -0.20 -5.60 -7.96
C VAL A 139 -0.19 -6.04 -9.43
N TYR A 140 -1.14 -5.56 -10.23
CA TYR A 140 -1.19 -5.86 -11.65
C TYR A 140 0.07 -5.35 -12.38
N TYR A 141 0.53 -4.14 -12.06
CA TYR A 141 1.79 -3.60 -12.57
C TYR A 141 2.97 -4.48 -12.15
N LEU A 142 3.06 -4.89 -10.88
CA LEU A 142 4.11 -5.80 -10.40
C LEU A 142 4.14 -7.11 -11.19
N ILE A 143 2.97 -7.74 -11.40
CA ILE A 143 2.85 -8.98 -12.19
C ILE A 143 3.29 -8.75 -13.63
N HIS A 144 2.95 -7.59 -14.21
CA HIS A 144 3.36 -7.23 -15.57
C HIS A 144 4.88 -7.01 -15.67
N SER A 145 5.50 -6.36 -14.69
CA SER A 145 6.93 -6.04 -14.67
C SER A 145 7.83 -7.23 -14.32
N ASP A 146 7.42 -8.09 -13.39
CA ASP A 146 8.17 -9.30 -13.03
C ASP A 146 7.22 -10.37 -12.45
N THR A 147 6.92 -11.39 -13.26
CA THR A 147 6.02 -12.49 -12.88
C THR A 147 6.54 -13.32 -11.70
N LEU A 148 7.86 -13.37 -11.45
CA LEU A 148 8.46 -14.16 -10.36
C LEU A 148 8.49 -13.43 -9.02
N ALA A 149 8.43 -12.10 -9.01
CA ALA A 149 8.38 -11.29 -7.79
C ALA A 149 7.02 -11.38 -7.06
N SER A 150 6.01 -12.00 -7.67
CA SER A 150 4.62 -12.07 -7.20
C SER A 150 4.36 -12.92 -5.95
N VAL A 151 5.34 -13.69 -5.46
CA VAL A 151 5.10 -14.73 -4.43
C VAL A 151 5.11 -14.21 -2.98
N SER A 152 5.26 -12.90 -2.76
CA SER A 152 5.81 -12.44 -1.48
C SER A 152 5.02 -11.40 -0.70
N ILE A 153 4.01 -10.76 -1.29
CA ILE A 153 3.40 -9.56 -0.70
C ILE A 153 1.92 -9.84 -0.43
N TYR A 154 1.61 -10.61 0.61
CA TYR A 154 0.23 -10.73 1.06
C TYR A 154 0.13 -10.76 2.59
N TYR A 155 -0.48 -9.69 3.12
CA TYR A 155 -0.98 -9.49 4.49
C TYR A 155 0.04 -9.64 5.64
N GLY A 156 1.19 -8.97 5.54
CA GLY A 156 2.13 -8.80 6.65
C GLY A 156 2.12 -7.36 7.15
N GLY A 157 1.28 -7.06 8.15
CA GLY A 157 1.31 -5.77 8.86
C GLY A 157 1.14 -5.99 10.36
N GLU A 158 1.72 -5.10 11.17
CA GLU A 158 1.44 -5.05 12.61
C GLU A 158 -0.02 -4.64 12.85
N ASP A 159 -0.61 -5.11 13.95
CA ASP A 159 -1.97 -4.73 14.29
C ASP A 159 -2.05 -3.23 14.65
N ILE A 160 -2.56 -2.43 13.71
CA ILE A 160 -2.81 -1.00 13.95
C ILE A 160 -4.06 -0.83 14.81
N HIS A 161 -3.89 -0.15 15.93
CA HIS A 161 -4.99 0.27 16.81
C HIS A 161 -5.00 1.79 16.97
N GLY A 162 -6.14 2.42 16.68
CA GLY A 162 -6.36 3.84 16.94
C GLY A 162 -5.85 4.78 15.86
N ALA A 163 -5.67 4.32 14.62
CA ALA A 163 -5.31 5.17 13.49
C ALA A 163 -6.32 6.29 13.30
N THR A 164 -5.84 7.45 12.90
CA THR A 164 -6.62 8.64 12.58
C THR A 164 -6.54 8.94 11.09
N ASP A 165 -7.40 9.83 10.59
CA ASP A 165 -7.32 10.31 9.20
C ASP A 165 -5.97 10.95 8.88
N LYS A 166 -5.32 11.56 9.90
CA LYS A 166 -3.98 12.11 9.78
C LYS A 166 -2.93 11.02 9.55
N ASP A 167 -3.07 9.87 10.21
CA ASP A 167 -2.17 8.73 10.01
C ASP A 167 -2.36 8.14 8.61
N VAL A 168 -3.61 8.00 8.15
CA VAL A 168 -3.92 7.60 6.77
C VAL A 168 -3.29 8.56 5.77
N LEU A 169 -3.44 9.87 5.98
CA LEU A 169 -2.82 10.89 5.13
C LEU A 169 -1.30 10.77 5.10
N ALA A 170 -0.66 10.52 6.25
CA ALA A 170 0.79 10.35 6.33
C ALA A 170 1.26 9.11 5.56
N GLU A 171 0.47 8.03 5.55
CA GLU A 171 0.75 6.82 4.77
C GLU A 171 0.55 7.06 3.25
N ILE A 172 -0.48 7.82 2.86
CA ILE A 172 -0.69 8.24 1.44
C ILE A 172 0.45 9.14 0.96
N ASP A 173 0.89 10.08 1.79
CA ASP A 173 2.00 10.97 1.50
C ASP A 173 3.31 10.18 1.31
N LEU A 174 3.59 9.22 2.22
CA LEU A 174 4.74 8.32 2.09
C LEU A 174 4.68 7.50 0.79
N ALA A 175 3.51 6.91 0.48
CA ALA A 175 3.31 6.16 -0.75
C ALA A 175 3.53 7.05 -1.98
N SER A 176 3.06 8.29 -1.92
CA SER A 176 3.25 9.27 -2.99
C SER A 176 4.72 9.61 -3.22
N GLN A 177 5.50 9.82 -2.14
CA GLN A 177 6.93 10.09 -2.23
C GLN A 177 7.69 8.90 -2.84
N ARG A 178 7.36 7.67 -2.42
CA ARG A 178 7.98 6.46 -2.95
C ARG A 178 7.60 6.22 -4.41
N LEU A 179 6.35 6.49 -4.79
CA LEU A 179 5.90 6.39 -6.18
C LEU A 179 6.58 7.44 -7.07
N ASP A 180 6.73 8.68 -6.60
CA ASP A 180 7.48 9.72 -7.33
C ASP A 180 8.92 9.28 -7.60
N ALA A 181 9.59 8.71 -6.59
CA ALA A 181 10.93 8.17 -6.75
C ALA A 181 10.97 7.02 -7.76
N LEU A 182 10.01 6.09 -7.70
CA LEU A 182 9.88 4.99 -8.66
C LEU A 182 9.69 5.49 -10.11
N ILE A 183 8.83 6.48 -10.30
CA ILE A 183 8.57 7.10 -11.61
C ILE A 183 9.85 7.76 -12.14
N SER A 184 10.51 8.56 -11.30
CA SER A 184 11.76 9.23 -11.67
C SER A 184 12.87 8.24 -12.04
N GLU A 185 13.03 7.15 -11.28
CA GLU A 185 14.02 6.10 -11.54
C GLU A 185 13.72 5.35 -12.85
N SER A 186 12.43 5.24 -13.20
CA SER A 186 11.98 4.65 -14.47
C SER A 186 12.17 5.57 -15.68
N GLY A 187 12.66 6.81 -15.47
CA GLY A 187 12.93 7.79 -16.52
C GLY A 187 11.68 8.50 -17.07
N LEU A 188 10.61 8.59 -16.26
CA LEU A 188 9.33 9.21 -16.59
C LEU A 188 9.19 10.61 -15.98
#